data_AF-A0A6P0K855-F1
#
_entry.id   AF-A0A6P0K855-F1
#
_cell.length_a   1.000
_cell.length_b   1.000
_cell.length_c   1.000
_cell.angle_alpha   90.00
_cell.angle_beta   90.00
_cell.angle_gamma   90.00
#
_symmetry.space_group_name_H-M   'P 1'
#
loop_
_entity.id
_entity.type
_entity.pdbx_description
1 polymer ?
#
loop_
_entity_poly.entity_id
_entity_poly.type
_entity_poly.pdbx_seq_one_letter_code
_entity_poly.pdbx_strand_id
1 'polypeptide(L)'
;MHPRTYGTQETITAEHSYSCQRDQENKRYFQRRIRKQQPAEIAAKMLKTMVFHGQGMPPRRFCRRWFGLEAINEYGQPLHQESYIVMLESEHGYREKCINLIARILKIKPNTIHRWGKGVEFDKIPPDKRQQYEMYLGYVDTLRMITTSLAGLEGSLLEGLLHRLEIS
;
A
#
# COMPACT_ATOMS: atom_id res chain seq x y z
N MET A 1 -18.78 77.92 -22.97
CA MET A 1 -18.37 76.86 -23.91
C MET A 1 -17.15 76.13 -23.33
N HIS A 2 -17.26 74.80 -23.26
CA HIS A 2 -16.28 73.73 -22.95
C HIS A 2 -15.59 73.63 -21.57
N PRO A 3 -15.61 72.41 -21.01
CA PRO A 3 -14.41 71.69 -20.57
C PRO A 3 -14.30 70.36 -21.34
N ARG A 4 -13.22 70.11 -22.08
CA ARG A 4 -11.94 69.48 -21.67
C ARG A 4 -12.09 68.07 -21.08
N THR A 5 -11.77 67.10 -21.94
CA THR A 5 -11.39 65.72 -21.68
C THR A 5 -10.15 65.62 -20.78
N TYR A 6 -10.19 64.77 -19.76
CA TYR A 6 -8.99 64.23 -19.08
C TYR A 6 -9.15 62.72 -18.89
N GLY A 7 -8.03 62.03 -19.09
CA GLY A 7 -7.96 60.62 -19.45
C GLY A 7 -8.09 59.65 -18.27
N THR A 8 -8.43 58.43 -18.65
CA THR A 8 -8.50 57.24 -17.78
C THR A 8 -7.30 56.38 -18.12
N GLN A 9 -6.25 56.39 -17.29
CA GLN A 9 -5.05 55.57 -17.54
C GLN A 9 -4.45 54.87 -16.30
N GLU A 10 -5.05 54.97 -15.12
CA GLU A 10 -4.44 54.39 -13.90
C GLU A 10 -5.06 53.08 -13.38
N THR A 11 -6.10 52.53 -14.01
CA THR A 11 -6.78 51.33 -13.49
C THR A 11 -6.29 49.99 -14.04
N ILE A 12 -5.42 49.98 -15.06
CA ILE A 12 -5.06 48.73 -15.79
C ILE A 12 -3.93 47.93 -15.11
N THR A 13 -3.14 48.55 -14.22
CA THR A 13 -1.94 47.96 -13.62
C THR A 13 -2.20 47.14 -12.35
N ALA A 14 -3.26 47.45 -11.59
CA ALA A 14 -3.60 46.74 -10.35
C ALA A 14 -4.32 45.40 -10.62
N GLU A 15 -5.22 45.32 -11.60
CA GLU A 15 -5.96 44.07 -11.86
C GLU A 15 -5.09 42.97 -12.49
N HIS A 16 -4.11 43.35 -13.32
CA HIS A 16 -3.14 42.42 -13.89
C HIS A 16 -2.19 41.81 -12.85
N SER A 17 -1.86 42.55 -11.79
CA SER A 17 -0.98 42.07 -10.73
C SER A 17 -1.69 41.08 -9.80
N TYR A 18 -2.99 41.28 -9.53
CA TYR A 18 -3.81 40.36 -8.72
C TYR A 18 -4.22 39.07 -9.44
N SER A 19 -4.40 39.07 -10.77
CA SER A 19 -4.66 37.82 -11.51
C SER A 19 -3.40 36.95 -11.64
N CYS A 20 -2.24 37.58 -11.89
CA CYS A 20 -0.96 36.90 -11.98
C CYS A 20 -0.53 36.23 -10.66
N GLN A 21 -0.82 36.85 -9.51
CA GLN A 21 -0.54 36.27 -8.19
C GLN A 21 -1.43 35.06 -7.87
N ARG A 22 -2.73 35.11 -8.19
CA ARG A 22 -3.63 33.96 -8.02
C ARG A 22 -3.25 32.78 -8.92
N ASP A 23 -2.85 33.04 -10.15
CA ASP A 23 -2.39 31.99 -11.07
C ASP A 23 -1.08 31.34 -10.62
N GLN A 24 -0.20 32.11 -9.97
CA GLN A 24 1.03 31.56 -9.38
C GLN A 24 0.77 30.70 -8.13
N GLU A 25 -0.16 31.10 -7.25
CA GLU A 25 -0.55 30.29 -6.10
C GLU A 25 -1.29 29.01 -6.51
N ASN A 26 -2.17 29.09 -7.51
CA ASN A 26 -2.91 27.94 -8.02
C ASN A 26 -1.97 26.94 -8.71
N LYS A 27 -0.97 27.43 -9.48
CA LYS A 27 0.11 26.59 -10.04
C LYS A 27 0.94 25.91 -8.96
N ARG A 28 1.30 26.61 -7.87
CA ARG A 28 2.05 26.03 -6.73
C ARG A 28 1.23 24.98 -5.99
N TYR A 29 -0.07 25.21 -5.82
CA TYR A 29 -0.99 24.23 -5.22
C TYR A 29 -1.11 22.97 -6.09
N PHE A 30 -1.28 23.14 -7.40
CA PHE A 30 -1.35 22.04 -8.36
C PHE A 30 -0.03 21.25 -8.44
N GLN A 31 1.12 21.94 -8.49
CA GLN A 31 2.44 21.31 -8.48
C GLN A 31 2.73 20.55 -7.17
N ARG A 32 2.29 21.06 -6.01
CA ARG A 32 2.39 20.34 -4.73
C ARG A 32 1.50 19.11 -4.70
N ARG A 33 0.32 19.16 -5.31
CA ARG A 33 -0.62 18.03 -5.39
C ARG A 33 -0.09 16.94 -6.34
N ILE A 34 0.47 17.31 -7.49
CA ILE A 34 1.12 16.41 -8.44
C ILE A 34 2.37 15.76 -7.83
N ARG A 35 3.24 16.52 -7.15
CA ARG A 35 4.43 15.98 -6.46
C ARG A 35 4.11 15.06 -5.29
N LYS A 36 2.97 15.23 -4.61
CA LYS A 36 2.52 14.30 -3.56
C LYS A 36 1.83 13.06 -4.13
N GLN A 37 1.22 13.14 -5.30
CA GLN A 37 0.56 12.00 -5.95
C GLN A 37 1.54 11.08 -6.69
N GLN A 38 2.62 11.61 -7.28
CA GLN A 38 3.61 10.82 -8.01
C GLN A 38 4.23 9.66 -7.21
N PRO A 39 4.76 9.86 -5.99
CA PRO A 39 5.39 8.78 -5.22
C PRO A 39 4.37 7.70 -4.81
N ALA A 40 3.15 8.11 -4.45
CA ALA A 40 2.08 7.21 -4.06
C ALA A 40 1.55 6.41 -5.26
N GLU A 41 1.43 7.02 -6.44
CA GLU A 41 1.03 6.33 -7.67
C GLU A 41 2.12 5.40 -8.20
N ILE A 42 3.39 5.78 -8.10
CA ILE A 42 4.52 4.92 -8.48
C ILE A 42 4.64 3.75 -7.52
N ALA A 43 4.55 3.98 -6.21
CA ALA A 43 4.50 2.91 -5.21
C ALA A 43 3.28 2.01 -5.42
N ALA A 44 2.11 2.59 -5.73
CA ALA A 44 0.92 1.82 -6.06
C ALA A 44 1.11 1.00 -7.34
N LYS A 45 1.73 1.56 -8.40
CA LYS A 45 2.05 0.83 -9.63
C LYS A 45 3.08 -0.25 -9.40
N MET A 46 4.11 -0.03 -8.58
CA MET A 46 5.12 -1.03 -8.25
C MET A 46 4.53 -2.16 -7.40
N LEU A 47 3.74 -1.84 -6.37
CA LEU A 47 2.99 -2.82 -5.60
C LEU A 47 2.02 -3.58 -6.51
N LYS A 48 1.36 -2.88 -7.43
CA LYS A 48 0.55 -3.49 -8.48
C LYS A 48 1.41 -4.49 -9.26
N THR A 49 2.52 -4.10 -9.85
CA THR A 49 3.36 -5.01 -10.66
C THR A 49 3.96 -6.18 -9.86
N MET A 50 4.37 -5.98 -8.61
CA MET A 50 4.93 -7.05 -7.75
C MET A 50 3.86 -8.03 -7.24
N VAL A 51 2.62 -7.57 -7.06
CA VAL A 51 1.47 -8.38 -6.61
C VAL A 51 0.68 -8.94 -7.81
N PHE A 52 0.79 -8.33 -9.00
CA PHE A 52 -0.01 -8.65 -10.19
C PHE A 52 0.62 -9.77 -11.02
N HIS A 53 0.42 -11.00 -10.57
CA HIS A 53 -0.03 -12.06 -11.47
C HIS A 53 -1.54 -12.37 -11.27
N GLY A 54 -2.30 -11.40 -10.74
CA GLY A 54 -3.74 -11.54 -10.51
C GLY A 54 -4.13 -12.52 -9.39
N GLN A 55 -3.15 -13.06 -8.67
CA GLN A 55 -3.41 -13.99 -7.58
C GLN A 55 -3.37 -13.22 -6.26
N GLY A 56 -4.54 -13.00 -5.66
CA GLY A 56 -4.62 -12.53 -4.29
C GLY A 56 -3.93 -13.51 -3.33
N MET A 57 -3.61 -13.06 -2.13
CA MET A 57 -3.05 -13.90 -1.08
C MET A 57 -4.16 -14.58 -0.27
N PRO A 58 -4.32 -15.92 -0.33
CA PRO A 58 -5.29 -16.62 0.50
C PRO A 58 -4.99 -16.42 1.99
N PRO A 59 -5.99 -16.31 2.87
CA PRO A 59 -5.72 -15.99 4.28
C PRO A 59 -4.91 -17.05 5.02
N ARG A 60 -5.06 -18.34 4.70
CA ARG A 60 -4.22 -19.42 5.26
C ARG A 60 -2.74 -19.14 4.99
N ARG A 61 -2.40 -18.94 3.72
CA ARG A 61 -1.04 -18.65 3.27
C ARG A 61 -0.50 -17.35 3.88
N PHE A 62 -1.34 -16.32 3.93
CA PHE A 62 -1.02 -15.07 4.61
C PHE A 62 -0.58 -15.32 6.06
N CYS A 63 -1.37 -16.08 6.83
CA CYS A 63 -1.05 -16.40 8.21
C CYS A 63 0.22 -17.26 8.35
N ARG A 64 0.41 -18.26 7.48
CA ARG A 64 1.64 -19.07 7.44
C ARG A 64 2.88 -18.19 7.26
N ARG A 65 2.90 -17.33 6.25
CA ARG A 65 3.99 -16.37 6.02
C ARG A 65 4.14 -15.41 7.19
N TRP A 66 3.01 -14.91 7.71
CA TRP A 66 3.04 -13.93 8.79
C TRP A 66 3.69 -14.48 10.06
N PHE A 67 3.43 -15.74 10.39
CA PHE A 67 3.98 -16.42 11.55
C PHE A 67 5.31 -17.16 11.25
N GLY A 68 5.89 -16.97 10.07
CA GLY A 68 7.20 -17.53 9.70
C GLY A 68 7.18 -19.02 9.35
N LEU A 69 6.01 -19.62 9.13
CA LEU A 69 5.90 -21.05 8.80
C LEU A 69 6.36 -21.36 7.37
N GLU A 70 6.32 -20.37 6.46
CA GLU A 70 6.85 -20.44 5.10
C GLU A 70 8.24 -19.79 4.97
N ALA A 71 8.98 -19.63 6.07
CA ALA A 71 10.32 -19.07 6.02
C ALA A 71 11.31 -20.01 5.30
N ILE A 72 12.29 -19.42 4.63
CA ILE A 72 13.34 -20.11 3.88
C ILE A 72 14.71 -19.84 4.50
N ASN A 73 15.64 -20.78 4.34
CA ASN A 73 17.03 -20.60 4.73
C ASN A 73 17.83 -19.82 3.68
N GLU A 74 19.12 -19.58 3.95
CA GLU A 74 20.06 -18.88 3.05
C GLU A 74 20.25 -19.56 1.68
N TYR A 75 19.92 -20.85 1.57
CA TYR A 75 19.96 -21.64 0.32
C TYR A 75 18.61 -21.65 -0.41
N GLY A 76 17.62 -20.89 0.05
CA GLY A 76 16.29 -20.82 -0.54
C GLY A 76 15.39 -22.02 -0.24
N GLN A 77 15.75 -22.87 0.71
CA GLN A 77 14.98 -24.06 1.07
C GLN A 77 14.01 -23.78 2.22
N PRO A 78 12.82 -24.39 2.25
CA PRO A 78 11.87 -24.23 3.36
C PRO A 78 12.46 -24.68 4.70
N LEU A 79 12.30 -23.86 5.75
CA LEU A 79 12.72 -24.21 7.11
C LEU A 79 11.81 -25.25 7.77
N HIS A 80 10.56 -25.35 7.30
CA HIS A 80 9.56 -26.24 7.84
C HIS A 80 8.99 -27.14 6.76
N GLN A 81 8.81 -28.42 7.08
CA GLN A 81 8.09 -29.36 6.22
C GLN A 81 6.58 -29.15 6.33
N GLU A 82 5.83 -29.46 5.28
CA GLU A 82 4.38 -29.27 5.25
C GLU A 82 3.65 -30.01 6.39
N SER A 83 4.09 -31.21 6.75
CA SER A 83 3.52 -31.97 7.87
C SER A 83 3.64 -31.24 9.21
N TYR A 84 4.78 -30.60 9.45
CA TYR A 84 5.01 -29.79 10.64
C TYR A 84 4.17 -28.51 10.64
N ILE A 85 4.02 -27.87 9.48
CA ILE A 85 3.16 -26.69 9.33
C ILE A 85 1.70 -27.05 9.64
N VAL A 86 1.18 -28.15 9.10
CA VAL A 86 -0.20 -28.61 9.34
C VAL A 86 -0.42 -28.98 10.82
N MET A 87 0.59 -29.57 11.48
CA MET A 87 0.55 -29.82 12.92
C MET A 87 0.40 -28.51 13.71
N LEU A 88 1.19 -27.49 13.40
CA LEU A 88 1.10 -26.17 14.04
C LEU A 88 -0.24 -25.48 13.76
N GLU A 89 -0.78 -25.61 12.55
CA GLU A 89 -2.10 -25.07 12.22
C GLU A 89 -3.24 -25.72 13.01
N SER A 90 -3.02 -26.95 13.47
CA SER A 90 -3.96 -27.72 14.29
C SER A 90 -3.84 -27.41 15.79
N GLU A 91 -2.82 -26.66 16.21
CA GLU A 91 -2.64 -26.29 17.61
C GLU A 91 -3.77 -25.38 18.12
N HIS A 92 -4.11 -25.58 19.39
CA HIS A 92 -5.11 -24.74 20.05
C HIS A 92 -4.70 -23.26 20.00
N GLY A 93 -5.58 -22.43 19.47
CA GLY A 93 -5.38 -20.99 19.38
C GLY A 93 -4.66 -20.50 18.12
N TYR A 94 -4.10 -21.37 17.27
CA TYR A 94 -3.52 -20.94 15.99
C TYR A 94 -4.56 -20.20 15.13
N ARG A 95 -5.75 -20.80 14.98
CA ARG A 95 -6.87 -20.18 14.27
C ARG A 95 -7.27 -18.82 14.87
N GLU A 96 -7.29 -18.72 16.20
CA GLU A 96 -7.65 -17.47 16.88
C GLU A 96 -6.60 -16.36 16.63
N LYS A 97 -5.31 -16.72 16.60
CA LYS A 97 -4.24 -15.80 16.18
C LYS A 97 -4.46 -15.32 14.74
N CYS A 98 -4.82 -16.22 13.83
CA CYS A 98 -5.13 -15.89 12.44
C CYS A 98 -6.32 -14.91 12.33
N ILE A 99 -7.42 -15.21 13.04
CA ILE A 99 -8.62 -14.36 13.06
C ILE A 99 -8.28 -12.94 13.52
N ASN A 100 -7.56 -12.82 14.64
CA ASN A 100 -7.21 -11.52 15.21
C ASN A 100 -6.27 -10.72 14.30
N LEU A 101 -5.33 -11.40 13.65
CA LEU A 101 -4.44 -10.80 12.67
C LEU A 101 -5.21 -10.26 11.46
N ILE A 102 -6.02 -11.10 10.82
CA ILE A 102 -6.80 -10.74 9.63
C ILE A 102 -7.79 -9.61 9.96
N ALA A 103 -8.49 -9.71 11.09
CA ALA A 103 -9.40 -8.68 11.58
C ALA A 103 -8.72 -7.31 11.70
N ARG A 104 -7.51 -7.27 12.27
CA ARG A 104 -6.73 -6.03 12.44
C ARG A 104 -6.30 -5.42 11.11
N ILE A 105 -5.92 -6.26 10.15
CA ILE A 105 -5.43 -5.84 8.83
C ILE A 105 -6.59 -5.33 7.98
N LEU A 106 -7.64 -6.14 7.83
CA LEU A 106 -8.80 -5.79 7.01
C LEU A 106 -9.75 -4.79 7.68
N LYS A 107 -9.50 -4.43 8.95
CA LYS A 107 -10.38 -3.58 9.78
C LYS A 107 -11.80 -4.14 9.87
N ILE A 108 -11.91 -5.45 10.00
CA ILE A 108 -13.17 -6.20 10.13
C ILE A 108 -13.27 -6.75 11.56
N LYS A 109 -14.49 -6.83 12.11
CA LYS A 109 -14.69 -7.41 13.44
C LYS A 109 -14.26 -8.89 13.47
N PRO A 110 -13.54 -9.36 14.50
CA PRO A 110 -13.12 -10.78 14.63
C PRO A 110 -14.28 -11.76 14.46
N ASN A 111 -15.45 -11.47 15.04
CA ASN A 111 -16.65 -12.29 14.92
C ASN A 111 -17.12 -12.50 13.47
N THR A 112 -16.85 -11.55 12.57
CA THR A 112 -17.15 -11.71 11.14
C THR A 112 -16.20 -12.70 10.50
N ILE A 113 -14.89 -12.57 10.77
CA ILE A 113 -13.86 -13.49 10.26
C ILE A 113 -14.08 -14.91 10.81
N HIS A 114 -14.51 -15.02 12.07
CA HIS A 114 -14.83 -16.31 12.69
C HIS A 114 -15.92 -17.08 11.92
N ARG A 115 -16.80 -16.39 11.19
CA ARG A 115 -17.87 -17.01 10.37
C ARG A 115 -17.39 -17.45 8.99
N TRP A 116 -16.16 -17.13 8.59
CA TRP A 116 -15.60 -17.47 7.28
C TRP A 116 -15.16 -18.93 7.15
N GLY A 117 -15.53 -19.82 8.07
CA GLY A 117 -15.16 -21.23 8.00
C GLY A 117 -14.77 -21.79 9.36
N LYS A 118 -14.75 -23.11 9.48
CA LYS A 118 -14.34 -23.78 10.73
C LYS A 118 -12.81 -23.93 10.84
N GLY A 119 -12.13 -24.08 9.71
CA GLY A 119 -10.68 -24.26 9.66
C GLY A 119 -9.89 -22.98 9.38
N VAL A 120 -8.60 -23.16 9.09
CA VAL A 120 -7.66 -22.10 8.69
C VAL A 120 -7.74 -21.74 7.20
N GLU A 121 -8.57 -22.44 6.42
CA GLU A 121 -8.80 -22.15 5.00
C GLU A 121 -9.63 -20.89 4.76
N PHE A 122 -10.49 -20.54 5.71
CA PHE A 122 -11.48 -19.48 5.56
C PHE A 122 -12.33 -19.65 4.28
N ASP A 123 -12.88 -20.85 4.07
CA ASP A 123 -13.62 -21.29 2.89
C ASP A 123 -14.94 -20.51 2.63
N LYS A 124 -15.52 -19.90 3.67
CA LYS A 124 -16.80 -19.17 3.62
C LYS A 124 -16.66 -17.64 3.55
N ILE A 125 -15.56 -17.15 3.00
CA ILE A 125 -15.45 -15.72 2.66
C ILE A 125 -16.54 -15.37 1.63
N PRO A 126 -17.24 -14.23 1.76
CA PRO A 126 -18.20 -13.78 0.76
C PRO A 126 -17.55 -13.68 -0.64
N PRO A 127 -18.12 -14.31 -1.68
CA PRO A 127 -17.49 -14.41 -3.00
C PRO A 127 -17.27 -13.03 -3.66
N ASP A 128 -18.18 -12.09 -3.40
CA ASP A 128 -18.11 -10.69 -3.85
C ASP A 128 -16.93 -9.91 -3.24
N LYS A 129 -16.40 -10.37 -2.09
CA LYS A 129 -15.31 -9.68 -1.36
C LYS A 129 -14.00 -10.44 -1.36
N ARG A 130 -14.02 -11.73 -1.72
CA ARG A 130 -12.86 -12.62 -1.62
C ARG A 130 -11.65 -12.04 -2.32
N GLN A 131 -11.80 -11.68 -3.58
CA GLN A 131 -10.70 -11.11 -4.36
C GLN A 131 -10.15 -9.83 -3.73
N GLN A 132 -11.02 -8.94 -3.27
CA GLN A 132 -10.60 -7.70 -2.62
C GLN A 132 -9.79 -7.96 -1.34
N TYR A 133 -10.25 -8.89 -0.50
CA TYR A 133 -9.56 -9.23 0.74
C TYR A 133 -8.22 -9.91 0.48
N GLU A 134 -8.18 -10.90 -0.42
CA GLU A 134 -6.95 -11.60 -0.77
C GLU A 134 -5.93 -10.64 -1.41
N MET A 135 -6.38 -9.69 -2.26
CA MET A 135 -5.51 -8.62 -2.78
C MET A 135 -4.94 -7.76 -1.67
N TYR A 136 -5.77 -7.34 -0.70
CA TYR A 136 -5.31 -6.50 0.40
C TYR A 136 -4.30 -7.22 1.29
N LEU A 137 -4.54 -8.49 1.60
CA LEU A 137 -3.57 -9.34 2.31
C LEU A 137 -2.26 -9.46 1.52
N GLY A 138 -2.33 -9.60 0.20
CA GLY A 138 -1.15 -9.62 -0.68
C GLY A 138 -0.34 -8.33 -0.60
N TYR A 139 -0.99 -7.17 -0.69
CA TYR A 139 -0.31 -5.88 -0.54
C TYR A 139 0.41 -5.76 0.80
N VAL A 140 -0.25 -6.16 1.89
CA VAL A 140 0.32 -6.08 3.24
C VAL A 140 1.50 -7.04 3.41
N ASP A 141 1.41 -8.26 2.85
CA ASP A 141 2.51 -9.21 2.85
C ASP A 141 3.72 -8.67 2.05
N THR A 142 3.50 -8.14 0.84
CA THR A 142 4.56 -7.53 0.03
C THR A 142 5.21 -6.35 0.75
N LEU A 143 4.41 -5.44 1.31
CA LEU A 143 4.93 -4.31 2.09
C LEU A 143 5.79 -4.80 3.26
N ARG A 144 5.31 -5.78 4.02
CA ARG A 144 6.08 -6.37 5.11
C ARG A 144 7.39 -6.97 4.62
N MET A 145 7.37 -7.73 3.52
CA MET A 145 8.57 -8.33 2.94
C MET A 145 9.59 -7.26 2.56
N ILE A 146 9.16 -6.23 1.82
CA ILE A 146 10.01 -5.10 1.45
C ILE A 146 10.58 -4.45 2.71
N THR A 147 9.76 -4.07 3.68
CA THR A 147 10.24 -3.43 4.91
C THR A 147 11.22 -4.30 5.69
N THR A 148 11.00 -5.62 5.74
CA THR A 148 11.89 -6.55 6.44
C THR A 148 13.23 -6.69 5.70
N SER A 149 13.20 -6.78 4.37
CA SER A 149 14.42 -6.79 3.55
C SER A 149 15.17 -5.47 3.66
N LEU A 150 14.48 -4.32 3.66
CA LEU A 150 15.08 -2.99 3.81
C LEU A 150 15.66 -2.76 5.21
N ALA A 151 15.01 -3.27 6.27
CA ALA A 151 15.53 -3.18 7.63
C ALA A 151 16.85 -3.95 7.82
N GLY A 152 17.12 -4.95 6.97
CA GLY A 152 18.38 -5.69 6.93
C GLY A 152 19.42 -5.13 5.94
N LEU A 153 19.08 -4.09 5.17
CA LEU A 153 20.00 -3.46 4.23
C LEU A 153 20.81 -2.36 4.91
N GLU A 154 22.12 -2.39 4.72
CA GLU A 154 23.02 -1.32 5.13
C GLU A 154 22.63 -0.01 4.42
N GLY A 155 22.72 1.14 5.12
CA GLY A 155 22.17 2.42 4.63
C GLY A 155 22.64 2.82 3.22
N SER A 156 23.87 2.46 2.85
CA SER A 156 24.47 2.69 1.52
C SER A 156 23.81 1.89 0.40
N LEU A 157 23.38 0.66 0.66
CA LEU A 157 22.66 -0.19 -0.29
C LEU A 157 21.22 0.29 -0.49
N LEU A 158 20.59 0.78 0.58
CA LEU A 158 19.28 1.41 0.50
C LEU A 158 19.33 2.69 -0.34
N GLU A 159 20.31 3.56 -0.13
CA GLU A 159 20.50 4.76 -0.97
C GLU A 159 20.78 4.39 -2.43
N GLY A 160 21.60 3.37 -2.69
CA GLY A 160 21.85 2.87 -4.04
C GLY A 160 20.62 2.28 -4.72
N LEU A 161 19.74 1.60 -3.98
CA LEU A 161 18.46 1.08 -4.49
C LEU A 161 17.46 2.20 -4.74
N LEU A 162 17.37 3.19 -3.86
CA LEU A 162 16.51 4.36 -4.04
C LEU A 162 16.92 5.17 -5.26
N HIS A 163 18.22 5.44 -5.44
CA HIS A 163 18.76 6.09 -6.64
C HIS A 163 18.53 5.27 -7.92
N ARG A 164 18.40 3.94 -7.82
CA ARG A 164 18.06 3.05 -8.94
C ARG A 164 16.56 2.79 -9.10
N LEU A 165 15.71 3.28 -8.19
CA LEU A 165 14.26 3.29 -8.34
C LEU A 165 13.77 4.66 -8.81
N GLU A 166 14.53 5.72 -8.52
CA GLU A 166 14.51 7.01 -9.20
C GLU A 166 15.21 6.90 -10.57
N ILE A 167 14.68 6.10 -11.51
CA ILE A 167 15.25 6.01 -12.86
C ILE A 167 14.65 7.09 -13.75
N SER A 168 15.56 7.95 -14.27
CA SER A 168 15.55 8.70 -15.55
C SER A 168 14.48 9.78 -15.76
#